data_AF-A0A0R3LEC8-F1
#
_entry.id   AF-A0A0R3LEC8-F1
#
_cell.length_a   1.000
_cell.length_b   1.000
_cell.length_c   1.000
_cell.angle_alpha   90.00
_cell.angle_beta   90.00
_cell.angle_gamma   90.00
#
_symmetry.space_group_name_H-M   'P 1'
#
loop_
_entity.id
_entity.type
_entity.pdbx_description
1 polymer ?
#
loop_
_entity_poly.entity_id
_entity_poly.type
_entity_poly.pdbx_seq_one_letter_code
_entity_poly.pdbx_strand_id
1 'polypeptide(L)'
;MIALSSQLVVAVADRVPTFDINRSCKLDAAATTGLVLDQSMKSCVDDENKARQQLTSQWSSFPAAGKANCIPQESIGGTPSYVSLLTCLQMGTWSR
;
A
#
# COMPACT_ATOMS: atom_id res chain seq x y z
N MET A 1 -1.27 1.99 44.69
CA MET A 1 -0.62 2.93 43.76
C MET A 1 -1.23 2.73 42.38
N ILE A 2 -1.97 3.71 41.87
CA ILE A 2 -2.56 3.64 40.53
C ILE A 2 -1.46 4.09 39.56
N ALA A 3 -0.79 3.15 38.91
CA ALA A 3 0.15 3.46 37.84
C ALA A 3 -0.67 3.84 36.60
N LEU A 4 -0.88 5.14 36.41
CA LEU A 4 -1.39 5.71 35.16
C LEU A 4 -0.25 5.65 34.14
N SER A 5 -0.14 4.53 33.43
CA SER A 5 0.77 4.40 32.29
C SER A 5 0.24 5.31 31.19
N SER A 6 0.81 6.51 31.07
CA SER A 6 0.59 7.42 29.94
C SER A 6 1.12 6.77 28.67
N GLN A 7 0.23 6.10 27.94
CA GLN A 7 0.53 5.63 26.59
C GLN A 7 0.70 6.87 25.72
N LEU A 8 1.93 7.15 25.30
CA LEU A 8 2.23 8.16 24.29
C LEU A 8 1.52 7.74 23.01
N VAL A 9 0.39 8.38 22.70
CA VAL A 9 -0.25 8.26 21.39
C VAL A 9 0.65 9.00 20.41
N VAL A 10 1.59 8.27 19.80
CA VAL A 10 2.34 8.78 18.66
C VAL A 10 1.31 9.00 17.55
N ALA A 11 1.03 10.26 17.24
CA ALA A 11 0.29 10.63 16.06
C ALA A 11 1.15 10.28 14.83
N VAL A 12 1.12 9.01 14.41
CA VAL A 12 1.58 8.64 13.08
C VAL A 12 0.71 9.44 12.12
N ALA A 13 1.33 10.24 11.26
CA ALA A 13 0.61 10.98 10.25
C ALA A 13 -0.22 9.98 9.45
N ASP A 14 -1.55 9.97 9.66
CA ASP A 14 -2.48 9.03 9.03
C ASP A 14 -2.71 9.45 7.57
N ARG A 15 -1.66 9.34 6.77
CA ARG A 15 -1.65 9.67 5.35
C ARG A 15 -1.33 8.42 4.56
N VAL A 16 -1.84 8.37 3.34
CA VAL A 16 -1.43 7.36 2.37
C VAL A 16 0.11 7.47 2.19
N PRO A 17 0.86 6.38 2.35
CA PRO A 17 2.31 6.41 2.18
C PRO A 17 2.70 6.75 0.74
N THR A 18 3.91 7.27 0.55
CA THR A 18 4.47 7.57 -0.76
C THR A 18 5.35 6.41 -1.23
N PHE A 19 4.93 5.70 -2.27
CA PHE A 19 5.66 4.58 -2.85
C PHE A 19 6.29 4.97 -4.18
N ASP A 20 7.52 4.51 -4.42
CA ASP A 20 8.16 4.60 -5.73
C ASP A 20 7.77 3.38 -6.58
N ILE A 21 6.67 3.55 -7.32
CA ILE A 21 6.09 2.51 -8.16
C ILE A 21 6.91 2.22 -9.44
N ASN A 22 7.84 3.11 -9.80
CA ASN A 22 8.65 2.88 -11.00
C ASN A 22 9.55 1.66 -10.82
N ARG A 23 10.01 1.40 -9.60
CA ARG A 23 10.84 0.23 -9.31
C ARG A 23 10.04 -1.06 -9.38
N SER A 24 8.87 -1.12 -8.75
CA SER A 24 7.99 -2.29 -8.80
C SER A 24 7.54 -2.56 -10.24
N CYS A 25 7.06 -1.56 -10.96
CA CYS A 25 6.63 -1.73 -12.35
C CYS A 25 7.74 -2.13 -13.31
N LYS A 26 9.00 -1.70 -13.09
CA LYS A 26 10.15 -2.19 -13.86
C LYS A 26 10.41 -3.67 -13.65
N LEU A 27 10.25 -4.15 -12.42
CA LEU A 27 10.45 -5.55 -12.09
C LEU A 27 9.33 -6.42 -12.67
N ASP A 28 8.08 -5.96 -12.59
CA ASP A 28 6.92 -6.65 -13.20
C ASP A 28 7.02 -6.69 -14.73
N ALA A 29 7.44 -5.58 -15.35
CA ALA A 29 7.69 -5.55 -16.79
C ALA A 29 8.84 -6.50 -17.18
N ALA A 30 9.94 -6.52 -16.41
CA ALA A 30 11.07 -7.42 -16.67
C ALA A 30 10.72 -8.91 -16.49
N ALA A 31 9.74 -9.23 -15.64
CA ALA A 31 9.18 -10.57 -15.52
C ALA A 31 8.32 -10.96 -16.75
N THR A 32 7.91 -10.00 -17.57
CA THR A 32 7.16 -10.25 -18.80
C THR A 32 8.12 -10.50 -19.96
N THR A 33 8.14 -11.72 -20.52
CA THR A 33 8.96 -12.04 -21.70
C THR A 33 8.29 -11.56 -23.00
N GLY A 34 8.93 -10.64 -23.76
CA GLY A 34 8.55 -10.34 -25.17
C GLY A 34 8.36 -8.86 -25.53
N LEU A 35 7.81 -8.62 -26.74
CA LEU A 35 7.59 -7.32 -27.41
C LEU A 35 6.59 -6.35 -26.72
N VAL A 36 6.15 -6.67 -25.50
CA VAL A 36 5.03 -6.00 -24.80
C VAL A 36 5.51 -5.23 -23.57
N LEU A 37 6.83 -5.13 -23.33
CA LEU A 37 7.45 -4.47 -22.18
C LEU A 37 6.89 -3.07 -21.89
N ASP A 38 6.76 -2.23 -22.93
CA ASP A 38 6.23 -0.87 -22.78
C ASP A 38 4.76 -0.85 -22.36
N GLN A 39 3.97 -1.79 -22.89
CA GLN A 39 2.57 -1.94 -22.54
C GLN A 39 2.41 -2.51 -21.13
N SER A 40 3.24 -3.47 -20.71
CA SER A 40 3.27 -4.00 -19.34
C SER A 40 3.64 -2.91 -18.33
N MET A 41 4.65 -2.09 -18.65
CA MET A 41 5.01 -0.94 -17.84
C MET A 41 3.85 0.04 -17.69
N LYS A 42 3.22 0.41 -18.81
CA LYS A 42 2.08 1.33 -18.81
C LYS A 42 0.92 0.79 -17.98
N SER A 43 0.55 -0.48 -18.17
CA SER A 43 -0.53 -1.12 -17.43
C SER A 43 -0.25 -1.13 -15.92
N CYS A 44 0.96 -1.49 -15.50
CA CYS A 44 1.36 -1.45 -14.09
C CYS A 44 1.22 -0.03 -13.50
N VAL A 45 1.78 0.98 -14.17
CA VAL A 45 1.70 2.37 -13.72
C VAL A 45 0.24 2.86 -13.64
N ASP A 46 -0.60 2.48 -14.61
CA ASP A 46 -2.00 2.83 -14.61
C ASP A 46 -2.74 2.19 -13.42
N ASP A 47 -2.46 0.94 -13.09
CA ASP A 47 -3.11 0.23 -11.98
C ASP A 47 -2.63 0.73 -10.60
N GLU A 48 -1.34 1.00 -10.44
CA GLU A 48 -0.77 1.63 -9.25
C GLU A 48 -1.39 3.01 -8.99
N ASN A 49 -1.57 3.82 -10.03
CA ASN A 49 -2.20 5.13 -9.91
C ASN A 49 -3.68 5.02 -9.54
N LYS A 50 -4.44 4.09 -10.13
CA LYS A 50 -5.83 3.82 -9.74
C LYS A 50 -5.91 3.39 -8.28
N ALA A 51 -5.05 2.47 -7.86
CA ALA A 51 -5.03 1.99 -6.48
C ALA A 51 -4.69 3.13 -5.50
N ARG A 52 -3.73 3.99 -5.83
CA ARG A 52 -3.41 5.19 -5.05
C ARG A 52 -4.59 6.16 -4.94
N GLN A 53 -5.35 6.36 -6.01
CA GLN A 53 -6.54 7.20 -6.00
C GLN A 53 -7.62 6.61 -5.08
N GLN A 54 -7.88 5.30 -5.15
CA GLN A 54 -8.83 4.63 -4.27
C GLN A 54 -8.39 4.70 -2.81
N LEU A 55 -7.13 4.39 -2.52
CA LEU A 55 -6.54 4.53 -1.18
C LEU A 55 -6.71 5.95 -0.66
N THR A 56 -6.44 6.98 -1.47
CA THR A 56 -6.61 8.38 -1.07
C THR A 56 -8.08 8.70 -0.77
N SER A 57 -9.01 8.22 -1.59
CA SER A 57 -10.44 8.48 -1.43
C SER A 57 -11.03 7.82 -0.18
N GLN A 58 -10.53 6.65 0.21
CA GLN A 58 -11.11 5.85 1.29
C GLN A 58 -10.17 5.69 2.49
N TRP A 59 -9.04 6.42 2.52
CA TRP A 59 -8.00 6.23 3.54
C TRP A 59 -8.56 6.31 4.95
N SER A 60 -9.43 7.29 5.22
CA SER A 60 -10.04 7.51 6.52
C SER A 60 -11.04 6.42 6.94
N SER A 61 -11.59 5.63 6.00
CA SER A 61 -12.52 4.54 6.32
C SER A 61 -11.78 3.27 6.75
N PHE A 62 -10.51 3.12 6.39
CA PHE A 62 -9.70 1.98 6.82
C PHE A 62 -9.32 2.07 8.31
N PRO A 63 -9.51 0.99 9.09
CA PRO A 63 -9.13 0.97 10.51
C PRO A 63 -7.63 1.17 10.71
N ALA A 64 -7.26 1.89 11.77
CA ALA A 64 -5.86 2.11 12.14
C ALA A 64 -5.07 0.80 12.31
N ALA A 65 -5.70 -0.24 12.89
CA ALA A 65 -5.10 -1.57 13.02
C ALA A 65 -4.81 -2.21 11.65
N GLY A 66 -5.71 -2.05 10.67
CA GLY A 66 -5.48 -2.54 9.30
C GLY A 66 -4.30 -1.84 8.65
N LYS A 67 -4.23 -0.51 8.76
CA LYS A 67 -3.09 0.29 8.27
C LYS A 67 -1.77 -0.13 8.92
N ALA A 68 -1.76 -0.31 10.24
CA ALA A 68 -0.58 -0.76 10.98
C ALA A 68 -0.11 -2.16 10.59
N ASN A 69 -1.03 -3.04 10.18
CA ASN A 69 -0.69 -4.38 9.72
C ASN A 69 -0.24 -4.43 8.26
N CYS A 70 -0.84 -3.62 7.37
CA CYS A 70 -0.61 -3.70 5.92
C CYS A 70 0.57 -2.83 5.45
N ILE A 71 0.75 -1.62 5.98
CA ILE A 71 1.83 -0.72 5.52
C ILE A 71 3.23 -1.35 5.65
N PRO A 72 3.58 -2.04 6.76
CA PRO A 72 4.90 -2.68 6.87
C PRO A 72 5.13 -3.80 5.85
N GLN A 73 4.06 -4.46 5.37
CA GLN A 73 4.17 -5.55 4.40
C GLN A 73 4.67 -5.05 3.05
N GLU A 74 4.34 -3.82 2.66
CA GLU A 74 4.82 -3.21 1.41
C GLU A 74 6.33 -2.98 1.38
N SER A 75 6.97 -2.94 2.56
CA SER A 75 8.43 -2.83 2.65
C SER A 75 9.12 -4.20 2.52
N ILE A 76 8.38 -5.30 2.68
CA ILE A 76 8.92 -6.66 2.58
C ILE A 76 9.12 -6.98 1.11
N GLY A 77 10.36 -7.35 0.71
CA GLY A 77 10.70 -7.61 -0.69
C GLY A 77 11.19 -6.39 -1.48
N GLY A 78 11.11 -5.18 -0.91
CA GLY A 78 11.74 -3.97 -1.47
C GLY A 78 11.03 -3.34 -2.68
N THR A 79 9.78 -3.74 -2.92
CA THR A 79 8.93 -3.30 -4.04
C THR A 79 7.53 -2.94 -3.53
N PRO A 80 7.37 -1.78 -2.87
CA PRO A 80 6.07 -1.37 -2.36
C PRO A 80 5.07 -1.14 -3.50
N SER A 81 3.81 -1.53 -3.27
CA SER A 81 2.72 -1.44 -4.25
C SER A 81 1.45 -0.87 -3.63
N TYR A 82 0.84 0.11 -4.28
CA TYR A 82 -0.48 0.60 -3.89
C TYR A 82 -1.57 -0.44 -4.12
N VAL A 83 -1.43 -1.28 -5.15
CA VAL A 83 -2.37 -2.39 -5.42
C VAL A 83 -2.34 -3.38 -4.25
N SER A 84 -1.14 -3.83 -3.86
CA SER A 84 -0.96 -4.74 -2.71
C SER A 84 -1.52 -4.15 -1.42
N LEU A 85 -1.19 -2.89 -1.11
CA LEU A 85 -1.67 -2.21 0.09
C LEU A 85 -3.19 -2.12 0.13
N LEU A 86 -3.78 -1.72 -1.00
CA LEU A 86 -5.23 -1.63 -1.16
C LEU A 86 -5.91 -2.98 -0.93
N THR A 87 -5.39 -4.04 -1.54
CA THR A 87 -5.91 -5.40 -1.38
C THR A 87 -5.80 -5.86 0.07
N CYS A 88 -4.66 -5.65 0.74
CA CYS A 88 -4.48 -6.00 2.15
C CYS A 88 -5.52 -5.32 3.05
N LEU A 89 -5.72 -4.01 2.85
CA LEU A 89 -6.69 -3.24 3.62
C LEU A 89 -8.13 -3.70 3.36
N GLN A 90 -8.48 -3.99 2.11
CA GLN A 90 -9.80 -4.49 1.75
C GLN A 90 -10.07 -5.88 2.35
N MET A 91 -9.10 -6.79 2.33
CA MET A 91 -9.23 -8.11 2.95
C MET A 91 -9.51 -7.99 4.45
N GLY A 92 -8.81 -7.10 5.16
CA GLY A 92 -9.05 -6.83 6.58
C GLY A 92 -10.43 -6.23 6.87
N THR A 93 -11.01 -5.48 5.92
CA THR A 93 -12.38 -4.97 6.04
C THR A 93 -13.46 -6.01 5.79
N TRP A 94 -13.18 -7.06 4.99
CA TRP A 94 -14.14 -8.12 4.67
C TRP A 94 -14.27 -9.16 5.80
N SER A 95 -13.25 -9.29 6.64
CA SER A 95 -13.25 -10.17 7.82
C SER A 95 -14.04 -9.61 9.02
N ARG A 96 -15.01 -8.73 8.77
CA ARG A 96 -15.78 -8.02 9.81
C ARG A 96 -17.27 -8.28 9.73
#